data_AF-A0A5J4QXR8-F1
#
_entry.id   AF-A0A5J4QXR8-F1
#
_cell.length_a   1.000
_cell.length_b   1.000
_cell.length_c   1.000
_cell.angle_alpha   90.00
_cell.angle_beta   90.00
_cell.angle_gamma   90.00
#
_symmetry.space_group_name_H-M   'P 1'
#
loop_
_entity.id
_entity.type
_entity.pdbx_description
1 polymer ?
#
loop_
_entity_poly.entity_id
_entity_poly.type
_entity_poly.pdbx_seq_one_letter_code
_entity_poly.pdbx_strand_id
1 'polypeptide(L)' 'MKKDIILSGVGGQGILSIATVIGKAALKAGLYMKQAEIHGMSQ' A
#
# COMPACT_ATOMS: atom_id res chain seq x y z
N MET A 1 3.21 8.00 -16.77
CA MET A 1 3.02 9.03 -15.72
C MET A 1 3.12 8.35 -14.36
N LYS A 2 3.91 8.89 -13.43
CA LYS A 2 4.03 8.35 -12.07
C LYS A 2 2.77 8.67 -11.26
N LYS A 3 2.30 7.74 -10.42
CA LYS A 3 1.20 7.93 -9.47
C LYS A 3 1.67 7.48 -8.09
N ASP A 4 1.56 8.35 -7.11
CA ASP A 4 1.88 8.06 -5.72
C ASP A 4 0.58 7.95 -4.91
N ILE A 5 0.46 6.92 -4.06
CA ILE A 5 -0.72 6.64 -3.23
C ILE A 5 -0.25 6.52 -1.79
N ILE A 6 -0.91 7.24 -0.88
CA ILE A 6 -0.71 7.12 0.56
C ILE A 6 -1.96 6.49 1.16
N LEU A 7 -1.79 5.36 1.83
CA LEU A 7 -2.84 4.75 2.65
C LEU A 7 -2.48 4.98 4.12
N SER A 8 -3.43 5.49 4.90
CA SER A 8 -3.23 5.87 6.30
C SER A 8 -4.39 5.38 7.17
N GLY A 9 -4.09 5.12 8.43
CA GLY A 9 -5.01 4.71 9.47
C GLY A 9 -4.26 4.00 10.60
N VAL A 10 -5.00 3.39 11.51
CA VAL A 10 -4.42 2.73 12.70
C VAL A 10 -4.29 1.22 12.51
N GLY A 11 -3.49 0.59 13.39
CA GLY A 11 -3.31 -0.86 13.41
C GLY A 11 -4.65 -1.60 13.48
N GLY A 12 -4.77 -2.67 12.69
CA GLY A 12 -5.98 -3.49 12.61
C GLY A 12 -7.02 -3.06 11.58
N GLN A 13 -6.87 -1.91 10.91
CA GLN A 13 -7.82 -1.48 9.86
C GLN A 13 -7.61 -2.14 8.48
N GLY A 14 -6.64 -3.05 8.35
CA GLY A 14 -6.41 -3.75 7.08
C GLY A 14 -5.77 -2.92 5.97
N ILE A 15 -5.09 -1.82 6.32
CA ILE A 15 -4.42 -0.92 5.36
C ILE A 15 -3.42 -1.66 4.48
N LEU A 16 -2.63 -2.56 5.08
CA LEU A 16 -1.71 -3.43 4.36
C LEU A 16 -2.41 -4.35 3.37
N SER A 17 -3.57 -4.87 3.75
CA SER A 17 -4.37 -5.75 2.88
C SER A 17 -4.85 -4.98 1.66
N ILE A 18 -5.32 -3.73 1.85
CA ILE A 18 -5.71 -2.84 0.75
C ILE A 18 -4.51 -2.54 -0.16
N ALA A 19 -3.36 -2.16 0.43
CA ALA A 19 -2.12 -1.90 -0.32
C ALA A 19 -1.72 -3.10 -1.19
N THR A 20 -1.82 -4.30 -0.62
CA THR A 20 -1.50 -5.57 -1.29
C THR A 20 -2.44 -5.86 -2.46
N VAL A 21 -3.74 -5.63 -2.30
CA VAL A 21 -4.73 -5.85 -3.37
C VAL A 21 -4.50 -4.89 -4.53
N ILE A 22 -4.32 -3.60 -4.23
CA ILE A 22 -4.00 -2.58 -5.24
C ILE A 22 -2.71 -2.96 -5.97
N GLY A 23 -1.69 -3.37 -5.22
CA GLY A 23 -0.40 -3.67 -5.82
C GLY A 23 -0.41 -4.90 -6.73
N LYS A 24 -1.10 -5.96 -6.31
CA LYS A 24 -1.32 -7.14 -7.17
C LYS A 24 -2.09 -6.78 -8.44
N ALA A 25 -3.08 -5.90 -8.37
CA ALA A 25 -3.82 -5.44 -9.54
C ALA A 25 -2.91 -4.64 -10.50
N ALA A 26 -2.08 -3.74 -9.97
CA ALA A 26 -1.14 -2.96 -10.78
C ALA A 26 -0.12 -3.85 -11.51
N LEU A 27 0.47 -4.83 -10.80
CA LEU A 27 1.40 -5.79 -11.39
C LEU A 27 0.73 -6.65 -12.48
N LYS A 28 -0.52 -7.11 -12.25
CA LYS A 28 -1.31 -7.83 -13.26
C LYS A 28 -1.63 -7.00 -14.49
N ALA A 29 -1.76 -5.68 -14.34
CA ALA A 29 -1.93 -4.74 -15.44
C ALA A 29 -0.62 -4.37 -16.17
N GLY A 30 0.50 -5.01 -15.83
CA GLY A 30 1.81 -4.73 -16.43
C GLY A 30 2.45 -3.42 -15.95
N LEU A 31 1.96 -2.85 -14.84
CA LEU A 31 2.53 -1.65 -14.25
C LEU A 31 3.62 -2.00 -13.24
N TYR A 32 4.57 -1.08 -13.08
CA TYR A 32 5.62 -1.18 -12.08
C TYR A 32 5.28 -0.34 -10.85
N MET A 33 5.59 -0.86 -9.67
CA MET A 33 5.35 -0.15 -8.41
C MET A 33 6.40 -0.47 -7.35
N LYS A 34 6.47 0.37 -6.33
CA LYS A 34 7.17 0.13 -5.08
C LYS A 34 6.18 0.34 -3.94
N GLN A 35 6.15 -0.59 -2.98
CA GLN A 35 5.38 -0.45 -1.75
C GLN A 35 6.34 -0.21 -0.60
N ALA A 36 6.09 0.83 0.18
CA ALA A 36 6.76 1.10 1.44
C ALA A 36 5.69 1.16 2.54
N GLU A 37 6.05 0.72 3.73
CA GLU A 37 5.20 0.80 4.91
C GLU A 37 5.99 1.45 6.03
N ILE A 38 5.34 2.37 6.74
CA ILE A 38 5.88 3.03 7.91
C ILE A 38 4.87 2.83 9.03
N HIS A 39 5.35 2.33 10.17
CA HIS A 39 4.56 2.17 11.38
C HIS A 39 5.03 3.18 12.41
N GLY A 40 4.10 3.82 13.12
CA GLY A 40 4.44 4.41 14.41
C GLY A 40 4.69 3.28 15.40
N MET A 41 5.79 3.32 16.16
CA MET A 41 5.92 2.41 17.30
C MET A 41 4.75 2.69 18.23
N SER A 42 3.90 1.68 18.46
CA SER A 42 2.93 1.76 19.55
C SER A 42 3.74 1.96 20.82
N GLN A 43 3.50 3.08 21.50
CA GLN A 43 3.82 3.17 22.91
C GLN A 43 2.91 2.19 23.68
#